data_AF-A0A7K3Z5K7-F1
#
_entry.id   AF-A0A7K3Z5K7-F1
#
_cell.length_a   1.000
_cell.length_b   1.000
_cell.length_c   1.000
_cell.angle_alpha   90.00
_cell.angle_beta   90.00
_cell.angle_gamma   90.00
#
_symmetry.space_group_name_H-M   'P 1'
#
loop_
_entity.id
_entity.type
_entity.pdbx_description
1 polymer ?
#
loop_
_entity_poly.entity_id
_entity_poly.type
_entity_poly.pdbx_seq_one_letter_code
_entity_poly.pdbx_strand_id
1 'polypeptide(L)'
;MKGHRHYKYQVIDRRLKRLYEERWILKNGTKKTKPGTDTPLYELSLRGQTALEMDKTSRSRFLREANDDLLLQMKKLLAEFRESTRKASKN
;
A
#
# COMPACT_ATOMS: atom_id res chain seq x y z
N MET A 1 13.04 25.60 -15.24
CA MET A 1 12.09 24.48 -15.04
C MET A 1 12.73 23.45 -14.12
N LYS A 2 12.19 23.25 -12.91
CA LYS A 2 12.77 22.36 -11.88
C LYS A 2 12.30 20.91 -12.07
N GLY A 3 13.23 20.00 -12.36
CA GLY A 3 13.36 18.74 -11.61
C GLY A 3 12.50 17.53 -11.97
N HIS A 4 12.26 17.20 -13.24
CA HIS A 4 11.90 15.81 -13.57
C HIS A 4 13.16 14.94 -13.45
N ARG A 5 13.41 14.40 -12.24
CA ARG A 5 14.39 13.32 -12.05
C ARG A 5 13.92 12.15 -12.92
N HIS A 6 14.47 12.04 -14.13
CA HIS A 6 14.27 10.90 -15.00
C HIS A 6 14.90 9.68 -14.33
N TYR A 7 14.09 8.93 -13.58
CA TYR A 7 14.49 7.60 -13.14
C TYR A 7 14.52 6.72 -14.39
N LYS A 8 15.66 6.07 -14.65
CA LYS A 8 15.78 5.10 -15.73
C LYS A 8 14.67 4.05 -15.58
N TYR A 9 14.04 3.66 -16.69
CA TYR A 9 12.96 2.68 -16.72
C TYR A 9 13.26 1.41 -15.89
N GLN A 10 14.51 0.91 -15.95
CA GLN A 10 14.98 -0.24 -15.17
C GLN A 10 14.82 -0.06 -13.65
N VAL A 11 14.97 1.16 -13.14
CA VAL A 11 14.78 1.47 -11.71
C VAL A 11 13.31 1.37 -11.33
N ILE A 12 12.41 1.84 -12.20
CA ILE A 12 10.97 1.76 -12.00
C ILE A 12 10.50 0.30 -12.08
N ASP A 13 10.94 -0.44 -13.09
CA ASP A 13 10.62 -1.87 -13.26
C ASP A 13 11.01 -2.69 -12.02
N ARG A 14 12.24 -2.52 -11.53
CA ARG A 14 12.71 -3.19 -10.31
C ARG A 14 11.87 -2.84 -9.08
N ARG A 15 11.42 -1.59 -8.95
CA ARG A 15 10.54 -1.17 -7.84
C ARG A 15 9.16 -1.79 -7.97
N LEU A 16 8.58 -1.80 -9.18
CA LEU A 16 7.29 -2.43 -9.46
C LEU A 16 7.33 -3.93 -9.18
N LYS A 17 8.39 -4.64 -9.62
CA LYS A 17 8.58 -6.06 -9.30
C LYS A 17 8.61 -6.31 -7.80
N ARG A 18 9.39 -5.52 -7.06
CA ARG A 18 9.44 -5.64 -5.60
C ARG A 18 8.07 -5.40 -4.94
N LEU A 19 7.36 -4.34 -5.35
CA LEU A 19 6.02 -4.05 -4.84
C LEU A 19 5.02 -5.18 -5.15
N TYR A 20 5.16 -5.82 -6.30
CA TYR A 20 4.35 -6.96 -6.70
C TYR A 20 4.69 -8.22 -5.89
N GLU A 21 5.98 -8.55 -5.74
CA GLU A 21 6.47 -9.67 -4.92
C GLU A 21 6.03 -9.55 -3.44
N GLU A 22 6.09 -8.33 -2.89
CA GLU A 22 5.64 -8.03 -1.53
C GLU A 22 4.11 -7.86 -1.41
N ARG A 23 3.35 -8.06 -2.51
CA ARG A 23 1.88 -7.98 -2.58
C ARG A 23 1.27 -6.61 -2.23
N TRP A 24 2.01 -5.53 -2.43
CA TRP A 24 1.50 -4.16 -2.33
C TRP A 24 0.71 -3.74 -3.58
N ILE A 25 1.04 -4.32 -4.73
CA ILE A 25 0.31 -4.14 -5.99
C ILE A 25 -0.07 -5.49 -6.59
N LEU A 26 -1.16 -5.51 -7.35
CA LEU A 26 -1.66 -6.66 -8.09
C LEU A 26 -1.57 -6.40 -9.59
N LYS A 27 -1.39 -7.45 -10.38
CA LYS A 27 -1.39 -7.34 -11.85
C LYS A 27 -2.83 -7.41 -12.34
N ASN A 28 -3.33 -6.33 -12.92
CA ASN A 28 -4.68 -6.21 -13.49
C ASN A 28 -4.60 -6.15 -15.03
N GLY A 29 -4.06 -7.22 -15.63
CA GLY A 29 -3.96 -7.37 -17.08
C GLY A 29 -2.69 -6.78 -17.72
N THR A 30 -2.78 -6.53 -19.02
CA THR A 30 -1.70 -5.98 -19.85
C THR A 30 -2.26 -4.95 -20.82
N LYS A 31 -1.45 -3.94 -21.16
CA LYS A 31 -1.74 -2.95 -22.19
C LYS A 31 -0.70 -3.04 -23.29
N LYS A 32 -1.16 -3.09 -24.55
CA LYS A 32 -0.28 -2.93 -25.71
C LYS A 32 0.26 -1.51 -25.73
N THR A 33 1.58 -1.37 -25.59
CA THR A 33 2.24 -0.05 -25.56
C THR A 33 3.02 0.22 -26.84
N LYS A 34 3.51 -0.82 -27.51
CA LYS A 34 4.09 -0.81 -28.86
C LYS A 34 3.74 -2.11 -29.59
N PRO A 35 3.85 -2.17 -30.93
CA PRO A 35 3.69 -3.42 -31.67
C PRO A 35 4.62 -4.50 -31.12
N GLY A 36 4.04 -5.65 -30.72
CA GLY A 36 4.79 -6.77 -30.14
C GLY A 36 5.16 -6.64 -28.65
N THR A 37 4.81 -5.56 -27.97
CA THR A 37 5.12 -5.40 -26.53
C THR A 37 3.88 -5.15 -25.67
N ASP A 38 3.63 -6.07 -24.75
CA ASP A 38 2.61 -5.97 -23.71
C ASP A 38 3.26 -5.47 -22.41
N THR A 39 2.71 -4.39 -21.84
CA THR A 39 3.15 -3.87 -20.54
C THR A 39 2.14 -4.27 -19.46
N PRO A 40 2.56 -4.86 -18.32
CA PRO A 40 1.65 -5.19 -17.23
C PRO A 40 1.00 -3.93 -16.66
N LEU A 41 -0.31 -3.99 -16.44
CA LEU A 41 -1.04 -2.99 -15.68
C LEU A 41 -1.08 -3.44 -14.22
N TYR A 42 -0.76 -2.53 -13.31
CA TYR A 42 -0.79 -2.78 -11.88
C TYR A 42 -1.85 -1.92 -11.21
N GLU A 43 -2.48 -2.48 -10.19
CA GLU A 43 -3.36 -1.78 -9.27
C GLU A 43 -2.90 -1.97 -7.83
N LEU A 44 -3.29 -1.07 -6.93
CA LEU A 44 -2.98 -1.23 -5.51
C LEU A 44 -3.80 -2.37 -4.92
N SER A 45 -3.14 -3.29 -4.22
CA SER A 45 -3.86 -4.27 -3.39
C SER A 45 -4.53 -3.55 -2.22
N LEU A 46 -5.48 -4.20 -1.53
CA LEU A 46 -6.07 -3.63 -0.30
C LEU A 46 -4.99 -3.25 0.72
N ARG A 47 -3.95 -4.08 0.85
CA ARG A 47 -2.77 -3.80 1.69
C ARG A 47 -2.05 -2.50 1.25
N GLY A 48 -1.84 -2.32 -0.05
CA GLY A 48 -1.24 -1.10 -0.60
C GLY A 48 -2.10 0.14 -0.41
N GLN A 49 -3.41 0.02 -0.63
CA GLN A 49 -4.37 1.09 -0.40
C GLN A 49 -4.38 1.52 1.07
N THR A 50 -4.51 0.56 2.00
CA THR A 50 -4.50 0.85 3.44
C THR A 50 -3.18 1.49 3.89
N ALA A 51 -2.03 1.02 3.41
CA ALA A 51 -0.74 1.61 3.76
C ALA A 51 -0.61 3.06 3.29
N LEU A 52 -1.11 3.38 2.09
CA LEU A 52 -1.13 4.77 1.61
C LEU A 52 -2.09 5.65 2.44
N GLU A 53 -3.26 5.14 2.82
CA GLU A 53 -4.16 5.89 3.72
C GLU A 53 -3.52 6.16 5.08
N MET A 54 -2.79 5.18 5.64
CA MET A 54 -2.04 5.35 6.88
C MET A 54 -0.92 6.38 6.73
N ASP A 55 -0.23 6.43 5.59
CA ASP A 55 0.87 7.37 5.34
C ASP A 55 0.40 8.83 5.23
N LYS A 56 -0.85 9.07 4.82
CA LYS A 56 -1.45 10.42 4.74
C LYS A 56 -1.54 11.12 6.09
N THR A 57 -1.52 10.38 7.20
CA THR A 57 -1.69 10.93 8.55
C THR A 57 -0.62 10.38 9.49
N SER A 58 0.19 11.26 10.07
CA SER A 58 1.14 10.81 11.09
C SER A 58 0.41 10.34 12.36
N ARG A 59 0.89 9.24 12.96
CA ARG A 59 0.34 8.70 14.21
C ARG A 59 0.23 9.77 15.30
N SER A 60 1.25 10.60 15.45
CA SER A 60 1.27 11.66 16.48
C SER A 60 0.21 12.72 16.24
N ARG A 61 -0.03 13.08 14.97
CA ARG A 61 -1.10 14.01 14.61
C ARG A 61 -2.47 13.42 14.91
N PHE A 62 -2.71 12.18 14.49
CA PHE A 62 -3.97 11.48 14.77
C PHE A 62 -4.25 11.42 16.28
N LEU A 63 -3.29 11.01 17.10
CA LEU A 63 -3.48 10.90 18.55
C LEU A 63 -3.75 12.24 19.26
N ARG A 64 -3.29 13.36 18.68
CA ARG A 64 -3.49 14.70 19.25
C ARG A 64 -4.81 15.33 18.81
N GLU A 65 -5.23 15.08 17.57
CA GLU A 65 -6.33 15.83 16.92
C GLU A 65 -7.63 15.01 16.79
N ALA A 66 -7.58 13.67 16.92
CA ALA A 66 -8.78 12.85 16.87
C ALA A 66 -9.65 13.03 18.12
N ASN A 67 -10.97 13.02 17.92
CA ASN A 67 -11.93 12.99 19.03
C ASN A 67 -12.02 11.58 19.67
N ASP A 68 -12.68 11.49 20.82
CA ASP A 68 -12.78 10.26 21.60
C ASP A 68 -13.42 9.11 20.82
N ASP A 69 -14.41 9.38 19.96
CA ASP A 69 -15.06 8.37 19.12
C ASP A 69 -14.08 7.73 18.13
N LEU A 70 -13.28 8.55 17.43
CA LEU A 70 -12.25 8.08 16.50
C LEU A 70 -11.15 7.30 17.22
N LEU A 71 -10.74 7.74 18.41
CA LEU A 71 -9.79 7.02 19.25
C LEU A 71 -10.33 5.66 19.70
N LEU A 72 -11.62 5.60 20.08
CA LEU A 72 -12.28 4.36 20.47
C LEU A 72 -12.39 3.38 19.29
N GLN A 73 -12.75 3.85 18.10
CA GLN A 73 -12.81 3.02 16.90
C GLN A 73 -11.43 2.44 16.55
N MET A 74 -10.38 3.28 16.55
CA MET A 74 -9.01 2.81 16.31
C MET A 74 -8.57 1.79 17.36
N LYS A 75 -8.88 2.01 18.64
CA LYS A 75 -8.57 1.06 19.72
C LYS A 75 -9.23 -0.30 19.50
N LYS A 76 -10.50 -0.33 19.06
CA LYS A 76 -11.23 -1.56 18.74
C LYS A 76 -10.60 -2.30 17.57
N LEU A 77 -10.35 -1.61 16.45
CA LEU A 77 -9.71 -2.18 15.26
C LEU A 77 -8.35 -2.84 15.60
N LEU A 78 -7.53 -2.15 16.40
CA LEU A 78 -6.24 -2.70 16.84
C LEU A 78 -6.38 -3.89 17.79
N ALA A 79 -7.45 -3.94 18.61
CA ALA A 79 -7.72 -5.08 19.47
C ALA A 79 -8.12 -6.31 18.64
N GLU A 80 -9.03 -6.14 17.69
CA GLU A 80 -9.46 -7.20 16.76
C GLU A 80 -8.27 -7.78 15.97
N PHE A 81 -7.37 -6.92 15.49
CA PHE A 81 -6.14 -7.37 14.82
C PHE A 81 -5.20 -8.18 15.75
N ARG A 82 -5.04 -7.78 17.01
CA ARG A 82 -4.25 -8.55 17.99
C ARG A 82 -4.89 -9.90 18.31
N GLU A 83 -6.21 -9.98 18.32
CA GLU A 83 -6.92 -11.23 18.56
C GLU A 83 -6.84 -12.19 17.37
N SER A 84 -6.99 -11.68 16.14
CA SER A 84 -6.87 -12.50 14.92
C SER A 84 -5.47 -13.08 14.77
N THR A 85 -4.43 -12.28 15.05
CA THR A 85 -3.03 -12.72 15.04
C THR A 85 -2.74 -13.78 16.11
N ARG A 86 -3.26 -13.61 17.33
CA ARG A 86 -3.14 -14.63 18.39
C ARG A 86 -3.83 -15.95 18.01
N LYS A 87 -5.02 -15.91 17.42
CA LYS A 87 -5.73 -17.10 16.96
C LYS A 87 -4.95 -17.83 15.86
N ALA A 88 -4.42 -17.08 14.89
CA ALA A 88 -3.60 -17.64 13.82
C ALA A 88 -2.30 -18.28 14.31
N SER A 89 -1.73 -17.82 15.43
CA SER A 89 -0.49 -18.38 16.02
C SER A 89 -0.68 -19.65 16.86
N LYS A 90 -1.92 -20.01 17.19
CA LYS A 90 -2.25 -21.20 18.00
C LYS A 90 -2.65 -22.43 17.17
N ASN A 91 -2.82 -22.24 15.86
CA ASN A 91 -3.06 -23.30 14.88
C ASN A 91 -1.77 -23.59 14.12
#